data_AF-A0A552DXB8-F1
#
_entry.id   AF-A0A552DXB8-F1
#
_cell.length_a   1.000
_cell.length_b   1.000
_cell.length_c   1.000
_cell.angle_alpha   90.00
_cell.angle_beta   90.00
_cell.angle_gamma   90.00
#
_symmetry.space_group_name_H-M   'P 1'
#
loop_
_entity.id
_entity.type
_entity.pdbx_description
1 polymer ?
#
loop_
_entity_poly.entity_id
_entity_poly.type
_entity_poly.pdbx_seq_one_letter_code
_entity_poly.pdbx_strand_id
1 'polypeptide(L)'
;MLVVHNEKILDFIKYRYSLGELQRLSAFLSENDVLRFPHLENGLFPAALVSNETEYTGYANVWLRDNVYLAYSHYIIGQTAIAVKNIQTLMNYFQKFQRRFINIIQGRVNPEKIRERPHIRFEGRTLTEIDQVWQHAQNDTLGYFLWFYCRLAREKYIQLSPDCLETIALFPLYFQAISYWQDEDSGHLNQVFMSSYFESLARNQF
;
A
#
# COMPACT_ATOMS: atom_id res chain seq x y z
N MET A 1 24.39 14.05 20.08
CA MET A 1 25.18 12.80 20.21
C MET A 1 24.49 11.75 19.36
N LEU A 2 25.19 11.15 18.39
CA LEU A 2 24.61 10.07 17.59
C LEU A 2 24.59 8.80 18.44
N VAL A 3 23.42 8.20 18.63
CA VAL A 3 23.28 6.89 19.29
C VAL A 3 23.18 5.83 18.20
N VAL A 4 24.10 4.88 18.19
CA VAL A 4 24.12 3.79 17.21
C VAL A 4 23.98 2.46 17.95
N HIS A 5 22.89 1.75 17.68
CA HIS A 5 22.56 0.47 18.34
C HIS A 5 23.24 -0.74 17.72
N ASN A 6 23.83 -0.60 16.53
CA ASN A 6 24.61 -1.63 15.87
C ASN A 6 25.92 -1.00 15.34
N GLU A 7 27.01 -1.23 16.06
CA GLU A 7 28.31 -0.64 15.74
C GLU A 7 28.80 -0.96 14.33
N LYS A 8 28.37 -2.09 13.74
CA LYS A 8 28.71 -2.46 12.35
C LYS A 8 28.18 -1.45 11.31
N ILE A 9 27.18 -0.65 11.67
CA ILE A 9 26.59 0.36 10.78
C ILE A 9 27.41 1.66 10.78
N LEU A 10 28.24 1.90 11.79
CA LEU A 10 29.00 3.16 11.94
C LEU A 10 29.82 3.50 10.69
N ASP A 11 30.50 2.50 10.12
CA ASP A 11 31.34 2.66 8.92
C ASP A 11 30.55 3.05 7.67
N PHE A 12 29.23 2.85 7.69
CA PHE A 12 28.32 3.17 6.61
C PHE A 12 27.60 4.51 6.81
N ILE A 13 27.69 5.18 7.97
CA ILE A 13 27.01 6.47 8.19
C ILE A 13 27.90 7.61 7.68
N LYS A 14 27.64 8.08 6.45
CA LYS A 14 28.42 9.14 5.79
C LYS A 14 27.55 10.25 5.22
N TYR A 15 28.13 11.45 5.11
CA TYR A 15 27.46 12.60 4.48
C TYR A 15 27.45 12.51 2.95
N ARG A 16 28.43 11.83 2.36
CA ARG A 16 28.54 11.58 0.91
C ARG A 16 29.01 10.15 0.69
N TYR A 17 28.53 9.57 -0.41
CA TYR A 17 28.88 8.20 -0.81
C TYR A 17 29.43 8.21 -2.24
N SER A 18 30.52 7.49 -2.44
CA SER A 18 30.96 7.04 -3.75
C SER A 18 30.18 5.80 -4.20
N LEU A 19 30.24 5.48 -5.50
CA LEU A 19 29.59 4.27 -6.04
C LEU A 19 30.08 2.99 -5.34
N GLY A 20 31.39 2.86 -5.09
CA GLY A 20 31.97 1.70 -4.40
C GLY A 20 31.55 1.59 -2.93
N GLU A 21 31.22 2.71 -2.28
CA GLU A 21 30.64 2.69 -0.92
C GLU A 21 29.18 2.24 -0.93
N LEU A 22 28.39 2.70 -1.90
CA LEU A 22 27.01 2.24 -2.07
C LEU A 22 26.95 0.74 -2.39
N GLN A 23 27.87 0.23 -3.21
CA GLN A 23 27.97 -1.19 -3.50
C GLN A 23 28.29 -2.01 -2.25
N ARG A 24 29.25 -1.54 -1.42
CA ARG A 24 29.57 -2.20 -0.15
C ARG A 24 28.42 -2.14 0.86
N LEU A 25 27.72 -1.02 0.95
CA LEU A 25 26.53 -0.90 1.80
C LEU A 25 25.43 -1.86 1.32
N SER A 26 25.18 -1.91 0.02
CA SER A 26 24.18 -2.82 -0.55
C SER A 26 24.53 -4.29 -0.29
N ALA A 27 25.80 -4.68 -0.44
CA ALA A 27 26.28 -6.02 -0.10
C ALA A 27 26.08 -6.33 1.39
N PHE A 28 26.51 -5.43 2.28
CA PHE A 28 26.34 -5.57 3.72
C PHE A 28 24.86 -5.74 4.12
N LEU A 29 23.96 -4.92 3.59
CA LEU A 29 22.52 -5.02 3.86
C LEU A 29 21.93 -6.34 3.33
N SER A 30 22.41 -6.82 2.17
CA SER A 30 21.94 -8.07 1.57
C SER A 30 22.43 -9.29 2.34
N GLU A 31 23.71 -9.31 2.75
CA GLU A 31 24.31 -10.39 3.55
C GLU A 31 23.66 -10.55 4.92
N ASN A 32 23.08 -9.47 5.45
CA ASN A 32 22.36 -9.47 6.73
C ASN A 32 20.83 -9.58 6.57
N ASP A 33 20.35 -9.99 5.38
CA ASP A 33 18.92 -10.18 5.07
C ASP A 33 18.03 -8.95 5.33
N VAL A 34 18.60 -7.74 5.43
CA VAL A 34 17.86 -6.51 5.77
C VAL A 34 16.90 -6.11 4.65
N LEU A 35 17.25 -6.45 3.40
CA LEU A 35 16.45 -6.16 2.22
C LEU A 35 15.49 -7.30 1.84
N ARG A 36 15.37 -8.33 2.71
CA ARG A 36 14.46 -9.44 2.51
C ARG A 36 13.12 -9.12 3.18
N PHE A 37 12.08 -8.99 2.37
CA PHE A 37 10.72 -8.77 2.82
C PHE A 37 9.93 -10.08 2.74
N PRO A 38 9.73 -10.81 3.85
CA PRO A 38 8.86 -11.98 3.83
C PRO A 38 7.43 -11.60 3.49
N HIS A 39 6.81 -12.43 2.65
CA HIS A 39 5.45 -12.27 2.19
C HIS A 39 4.67 -13.56 2.41
N LEU A 40 3.35 -13.43 2.46
CA LEU A 40 2.42 -14.55 2.49
C LEU A 40 2.48 -15.34 1.18
N GLU A 41 1.92 -16.55 1.19
CA GLU A 41 1.89 -17.41 0.01
C GLU A 41 1.22 -16.74 -1.19
N ASN A 42 0.19 -15.91 -0.95
CA ASN A 42 -0.51 -15.13 -1.96
C ASN A 42 0.24 -13.86 -2.41
N GLY A 43 1.45 -13.62 -1.91
CA GLY A 43 2.30 -12.49 -2.31
C GLY A 43 2.05 -11.18 -1.57
N LEU A 44 1.12 -11.14 -0.60
CA LEU A 44 0.94 -9.96 0.25
C LEU A 44 2.02 -9.87 1.33
N PHE A 45 2.46 -8.65 1.62
CA PHE A 45 3.38 -8.34 2.70
C PHE A 45 2.58 -7.95 3.96
N PRO A 46 2.73 -8.69 5.08
CA PRO A 46 2.18 -8.26 6.36
C PRO A 46 2.90 -7.01 6.85
N ALA A 47 2.23 -6.18 7.64
CA ALA A 47 2.83 -4.93 8.13
C ALA A 47 4.01 -5.16 9.09
N ALA A 48 4.04 -6.29 9.79
CA ALA A 48 5.24 -6.71 10.51
C ALA A 48 5.43 -8.22 10.43
N LEU A 49 6.66 -8.64 10.76
CA LEU A 49 7.02 -10.04 10.87
C LEU A 49 6.11 -10.76 11.88
N VAL A 50 5.35 -11.73 11.37
CA VAL A 50 4.53 -12.62 12.19
C VAL A 50 5.42 -13.78 12.62
N SER A 51 5.81 -13.80 13.89
CA SER A 51 6.31 -14.99 14.57
C SER A 51 5.15 -15.65 15.32
N ASN A 52 5.33 -16.89 15.76
CA ASN A 52 4.35 -17.56 16.64
C ASN A 52 4.06 -16.74 17.91
N GLU A 53 4.99 -15.87 18.32
CA GLU A 53 4.86 -14.98 19.47
C GLU A 53 4.19 -13.63 19.13
N THR A 54 3.97 -13.29 17.86
CA THR A 54 3.31 -12.03 17.46
C THR A 54 1.99 -12.25 16.73
N GLU A 55 1.57 -13.50 16.52
CA GLU A 55 0.35 -13.89 15.80
C GLU A 55 -0.93 -13.24 16.38
N TYR A 56 -0.97 -12.99 17.70
CA TYR A 56 -2.11 -12.40 18.41
C TYR A 56 -2.20 -10.86 18.37
N THR A 57 -1.18 -10.16 17.88
CA THR A 57 -1.11 -8.68 17.94
C THR A 57 -1.74 -7.97 16.74
N GLY A 58 -2.21 -8.72 15.74
CA GLY A 58 -2.73 -8.16 14.49
C GLY A 58 -1.65 -7.67 13.52
N TYR A 59 -0.37 -7.97 13.77
CA TYR A 59 0.72 -7.69 12.82
C TYR A 59 0.68 -8.55 11.54
N ALA A 60 -0.15 -9.61 11.51
CA ALA A 60 -0.49 -10.35 10.30
C ALA A 60 -1.40 -9.58 9.33
N ASN A 61 -1.96 -8.45 9.78
CA ASN A 61 -2.77 -7.60 8.93
C ASN A 61 -1.92 -6.97 7.83
N VAL A 62 -2.55 -6.79 6.68
CA VAL A 62 -1.94 -6.18 5.51
C VAL A 62 -2.52 -4.78 5.33
N TRP A 63 -1.64 -3.83 5.04
CA TRP A 63 -2.05 -2.48 4.63
C TRP A 63 -1.86 -2.34 3.14
N LEU A 64 -2.86 -1.74 2.49
CA LEU A 64 -2.84 -1.50 1.05
C LEU A 64 -1.60 -0.70 0.65
N ARG A 65 -1.29 0.35 1.41
CA ARG A 65 -0.16 1.24 1.16
C ARG A 65 1.17 0.50 1.10
N ASP A 66 1.47 -0.23 2.16
CA ASP A 66 2.72 -0.95 2.38
C ASP A 66 2.93 -1.97 1.25
N ASN A 67 1.84 -2.67 0.89
CA ASN A 67 1.85 -3.63 -0.20
C ASN A 67 2.13 -2.97 -1.55
N VAL A 68 1.48 -1.85 -1.87
CA VAL A 68 1.75 -1.15 -3.14
C VAL A 68 3.18 -0.60 -3.17
N TYR A 69 3.71 -0.04 -2.06
CA TYR A 69 5.09 0.44 -2.02
C TYR A 69 6.12 -0.68 -2.17
N LEU A 70 5.94 -1.80 -1.48
CA LEU A 70 6.84 -2.95 -1.58
C LEU A 70 6.74 -3.59 -2.96
N ALA A 71 5.53 -3.78 -3.50
CA ALA A 71 5.35 -4.29 -4.85
C ALA A 71 5.99 -3.37 -5.90
N TYR A 72 5.82 -2.04 -5.76
CA TYR A 72 6.48 -1.09 -6.65
C TYR A 72 8.00 -1.14 -6.54
N SER A 73 8.54 -1.27 -5.32
CA SER A 73 9.97 -1.41 -5.08
C SER A 73 10.53 -2.66 -5.75
N HIS A 74 9.85 -3.80 -5.60
CA HIS A 74 10.19 -5.04 -6.29
C HIS A 74 10.13 -4.91 -7.82
N TYR A 75 9.13 -4.20 -8.34
CA TYR A 75 9.05 -3.88 -9.78
C TYR A 75 10.25 -3.06 -10.26
N ILE A 76 10.66 -2.02 -9.50
CA ILE A 76 11.80 -1.16 -9.88
C ILE A 76 13.13 -1.93 -9.91
N ILE A 77 13.33 -2.90 -9.01
CA ILE A 77 14.54 -3.73 -8.99
C ILE A 77 14.46 -4.95 -9.91
N GLY A 78 13.46 -5.02 -10.80
CA GLY A 78 13.31 -6.09 -11.79
C GLY A 78 12.72 -7.40 -11.26
N GLN A 79 12.26 -7.43 -10.00
CA GLN A 79 11.55 -8.56 -9.40
C GLN A 79 10.05 -8.50 -9.71
N THR A 80 9.70 -8.30 -10.98
CA THR A 80 8.34 -8.01 -11.44
C THR A 80 7.33 -9.09 -11.07
N ALA A 81 7.73 -10.37 -11.04
CA ALA A 81 6.84 -11.46 -10.65
C ALA A 81 6.27 -11.31 -9.23
N ILE A 82 7.09 -10.81 -8.28
CA ILE A 82 6.66 -10.54 -6.90
C ILE A 82 5.63 -9.41 -6.91
N ALA A 83 5.92 -8.34 -7.64
CA ALA A 83 5.03 -7.18 -7.76
C ALA A 83 3.67 -7.54 -8.38
N VAL A 84 3.68 -8.33 -9.46
CA VAL A 84 2.47 -8.80 -10.15
C VAL A 84 1.63 -9.67 -9.24
N LYS A 85 2.24 -10.64 -8.55
CA LYS A 85 1.51 -11.51 -7.62
C LYS A 85 0.83 -10.70 -6.51
N ASN A 86 1.56 -9.76 -5.91
CA ASN A 86 1.03 -8.89 -4.87
C ASN A 86 -0.19 -8.10 -5.34
N ILE A 87 -0.06 -7.36 -6.45
CA ILE A 87 -1.10 -6.45 -6.93
C ILE A 87 -2.32 -7.21 -7.46
N GLN A 88 -2.14 -8.40 -8.03
CA GLN A 88 -3.24 -9.28 -8.42
C GLN A 88 -4.02 -9.78 -7.21
N THR A 89 -3.34 -10.11 -6.11
CA THR A 89 -4.01 -10.48 -4.86
C THR A 89 -4.79 -9.31 -4.26
N LEU A 90 -4.27 -8.08 -4.35
CA LEU A 90 -5.01 -6.88 -3.98
C LEU A 90 -6.26 -6.67 -4.87
N MET A 91 -6.18 -6.95 -6.17
CA MET A 91 -7.35 -6.94 -7.06
C MET A 91 -8.42 -7.95 -6.62
N ASN A 92 -8.01 -9.18 -6.28
CA ASN A 92 -8.95 -10.21 -5.78
C ASN A 92 -9.67 -9.76 -4.51
N TYR A 93 -8.97 -9.04 -3.62
CA TYR A 93 -9.58 -8.44 -2.43
C TYR A 93 -10.63 -7.39 -2.80
N PHE A 94 -10.32 -6.47 -3.72
CA PHE A 94 -11.29 -5.46 -4.14
C PHE A 94 -12.47 -6.05 -4.89
N GLN A 95 -12.27 -7.11 -5.69
CA GLN A 95 -13.34 -7.88 -6.32
C GLN A 95 -14.29 -8.48 -5.28
N LYS A 96 -13.75 -9.06 -4.21
CA LYS A 96 -14.54 -9.62 -3.09
C LYS A 96 -15.39 -8.57 -2.38
N PHE A 97 -14.92 -7.32 -2.30
CA PHE A 97 -15.58 -6.24 -1.55
C PHE A 97 -16.07 -5.06 -2.42
N GLN A 98 -16.31 -5.27 -3.71
CA GLN A 98 -16.82 -4.24 -4.64
C GLN A 98 -18.07 -3.52 -4.12
N ARG A 99 -18.90 -4.23 -3.34
CA ARG A 99 -20.12 -3.70 -2.73
C ARG A 99 -19.87 -2.42 -1.93
N ARG A 100 -18.69 -2.22 -1.34
CA ARG A 100 -18.33 -0.99 -0.61
C ARG A 100 -18.28 0.22 -1.51
N PHE A 101 -17.62 0.10 -2.65
CA PHE A 101 -17.59 1.14 -3.68
C PHE A 101 -19.01 1.39 -4.19
N ILE A 102 -19.70 0.33 -4.63
CA ILE A 102 -21.03 0.41 -5.24
C ILE A 102 -22.04 1.08 -4.31
N ASN A 103 -22.06 0.72 -3.04
CA ASN A 103 -22.99 1.30 -2.07
C ASN A 103 -22.80 2.80 -1.87
N ILE A 104 -21.55 3.28 -1.87
CA ILE A 104 -21.25 4.72 -1.74
C ILE A 104 -21.57 5.43 -3.06
N ILE A 105 -21.15 4.89 -4.20
CA ILE A 105 -21.45 5.43 -5.53
C ILE A 105 -22.96 5.60 -5.75
N GLN A 106 -23.76 4.65 -5.29
CA GLN A 106 -25.22 4.66 -5.44
C GLN A 106 -25.95 5.38 -4.30
N GLY A 107 -25.24 6.02 -3.38
CA GLY A 107 -25.84 6.76 -2.26
C GLY A 107 -26.57 5.89 -1.24
N ARG A 108 -26.36 4.57 -1.24
CA ARG A 108 -26.97 3.63 -0.27
C ARG A 108 -26.34 3.76 1.12
N VAL A 109 -25.10 4.25 1.17
CA VAL A 109 -24.35 4.45 2.40
C VAL A 109 -23.67 5.81 2.37
N ASN A 110 -23.69 6.51 3.51
CA ASN A 110 -23.00 7.79 3.67
C ASN A 110 -21.48 7.56 3.82
N PRO A 111 -20.63 8.16 2.96
CA PRO A 111 -19.17 8.03 3.05
C PRO A 111 -18.56 8.59 4.35
N GLU A 112 -19.25 9.47 5.08
CA GLU A 112 -18.83 9.91 6.43
C GLU A 112 -18.76 8.74 7.43
N LYS A 113 -19.46 7.63 7.14
CA LYS A 113 -19.29 6.39 7.89
C LYS A 113 -18.02 5.69 7.39
N ILE A 114 -16.87 6.10 7.91
CA ILE A 114 -15.53 5.64 7.48
C ILE A 114 -15.42 4.10 7.40
N ARG A 115 -16.05 3.37 8.33
CA ARG A 115 -16.08 1.89 8.33
C ARG A 115 -16.75 1.26 7.11
N GLU A 116 -17.55 2.03 6.37
CA GLU A 116 -18.29 1.59 5.18
C GLU A 116 -17.51 1.84 3.89
N ARG A 117 -16.48 2.71 3.95
CA ARG A 117 -15.54 2.94 2.84
C ARG A 117 -14.79 1.65 2.50
N PRO A 118 -14.21 1.52 1.29
CA PRO A 118 -13.28 0.44 0.97
C PRO A 118 -12.18 0.31 2.03
N HIS A 119 -12.03 -0.87 2.61
CA HIS A 119 -11.08 -1.11 3.70
C HIS A 119 -9.64 -1.18 3.17
N ILE A 120 -8.78 -0.35 3.73
CA ILE A 120 -7.33 -0.28 3.42
C ILE A 120 -6.45 -1.19 4.30
N ARG A 121 -7.06 -1.83 5.29
CA ARG A 121 -6.42 -2.77 6.24
C ARG A 121 -7.32 -3.99 6.40
N PHE A 122 -6.76 -5.17 6.23
CA PHE A 122 -7.50 -6.43 6.27
C PHE A 122 -6.59 -7.61 6.64
N GLU A 123 -7.16 -8.79 6.85
CA GLU A 123 -6.40 -10.02 7.11
C GLU A 123 -5.87 -10.58 5.79
N GLY A 124 -4.54 -10.73 5.69
CA GLY A 124 -3.87 -10.98 4.42
C GLY A 124 -4.03 -12.40 3.88
N ARG A 125 -4.19 -13.43 4.72
CA ARG A 125 -4.24 -14.83 4.26
C ARG A 125 -5.59 -15.18 3.63
N THR A 126 -6.66 -14.72 4.24
CA THR A 126 -8.06 -15.03 3.89
C THR A 126 -8.74 -13.90 3.10
N LEU A 127 -8.06 -12.76 2.99
CA LEU A 127 -8.59 -11.54 2.37
C LEU A 127 -9.93 -11.17 3.00
N THR A 128 -10.01 -11.17 4.32
CA THR A 128 -11.21 -10.78 5.07
C THR A 128 -11.01 -9.46 5.79
N GLU A 129 -12.05 -8.65 5.80
CA GLU A 129 -12.09 -7.42 6.57
C GLU A 129 -12.07 -7.71 8.07
N ILE A 130 -11.45 -6.81 8.81
CA ILE A 130 -11.30 -6.93 10.26
C ILE A 130 -12.42 -6.11 10.90
N ASP A 131 -13.20 -6.73 11.78
CA ASP A 131 -14.26 -6.05 12.52
C ASP A 131 -13.67 -5.24 13.70
N GLN A 132 -12.94 -4.18 13.36
CA GLN A 132 -12.35 -3.22 14.28
C GLN A 132 -12.51 -1.82 13.72
N VAL A 133 -12.76 -0.85 14.62
CA VAL A 133 -12.82 0.56 14.22
C VAL A 133 -11.44 1.00 13.74
N TRP A 134 -11.36 1.43 12.49
CA TRP A 134 -10.13 1.93 11.88
C TRP A 134 -10.41 3.10 10.94
N GLN A 135 -9.41 3.96 10.76
CA GLN A 135 -9.47 5.10 9.84
C GLN A 135 -9.22 4.63 8.41
N HIS A 136 -10.27 4.15 7.74
CA HIS A 136 -10.22 3.70 6.35
C HIS A 136 -10.33 4.83 5.31
N ALA A 137 -10.54 6.07 5.75
CA ALA A 137 -10.46 7.25 4.90
C ALA A 137 -8.98 7.53 4.55
N GLN A 138 -8.47 6.81 3.55
CA GLN A 138 -7.10 6.95 3.01
C GLN A 138 -7.16 6.84 1.49
N ASN A 139 -7.59 7.91 0.84
CA ASN A 139 -7.84 7.89 -0.60
C ASN A 139 -6.54 7.79 -1.41
N ASP A 140 -5.42 8.27 -0.85
CA ASP A 140 -4.07 8.12 -1.40
C ASP A 140 -3.74 6.66 -1.70
N THR A 141 -4.03 5.76 -0.76
CA THR A 141 -3.70 4.34 -0.89
C THR A 141 -4.52 3.62 -1.95
N LEU A 142 -5.81 3.97 -2.08
CA LEU A 142 -6.66 3.50 -3.17
C LEU A 142 -6.12 4.01 -4.52
N GLY A 143 -5.66 5.26 -4.56
CA GLY A 143 -5.02 5.86 -5.72
C GLY A 143 -3.72 5.14 -6.13
N TYR A 144 -2.85 4.81 -5.17
CA TYR A 144 -1.62 4.08 -5.44
C TYR A 144 -1.88 2.71 -6.05
N PHE A 145 -2.86 1.96 -5.52
CA PHE A 145 -3.28 0.69 -6.09
C PHE A 145 -3.76 0.85 -7.53
N LEU A 146 -4.70 1.78 -7.77
CA LEU A 146 -5.25 2.04 -9.10
C LEU A 146 -4.14 2.37 -10.11
N TRP A 147 -3.26 3.30 -9.74
CA TRP A 147 -2.13 3.70 -10.58
C TRP A 147 -1.22 2.52 -10.90
N PHE A 148 -0.80 1.75 -9.88
CA PHE A 148 0.19 0.71 -10.08
C PHE A 148 -0.38 -0.50 -10.85
N TYR A 149 -1.62 -0.89 -10.58
CA TYR A 149 -2.30 -1.94 -11.33
C TYR A 149 -2.45 -1.55 -12.81
N CYS A 150 -2.92 -0.34 -13.10
CA CYS A 150 -3.04 0.18 -14.47
C CYS A 150 -1.67 0.28 -15.18
N ARG A 151 -0.61 0.65 -14.45
CA ARG A 151 0.75 0.67 -14.99
C ARG A 151 1.20 -0.71 -15.45
N LEU A 152 1.06 -1.73 -14.59
CA LEU A 152 1.45 -3.10 -14.92
C LEU A 152 0.60 -3.68 -16.05
N ALA A 153 -0.69 -3.32 -16.12
CA ALA A 153 -1.54 -3.68 -17.25
C ALA A 153 -1.08 -3.04 -18.57
N ARG A 154 -0.77 -1.72 -18.56
CA ARG A 154 -0.26 -1.00 -19.73
C ARG A 154 1.06 -1.59 -20.24
N GLU A 155 1.92 -2.01 -19.32
CA GLU A 155 3.20 -2.66 -19.61
C GLU A 155 3.06 -4.17 -19.93
N LYS A 156 1.82 -4.69 -20.00
CA LYS A 156 1.47 -6.08 -20.36
C LYS A 156 1.95 -7.14 -19.37
N TYR A 157 2.29 -6.75 -18.13
CA TYR A 157 2.54 -7.69 -17.04
C TYR A 157 1.25 -8.26 -16.45
N ILE A 158 0.12 -7.57 -16.64
CA ILE A 158 -1.21 -8.01 -16.21
C ILE A 158 -2.16 -7.98 -17.40
N GLN A 159 -2.86 -9.08 -17.63
CA GLN A 159 -3.96 -9.13 -18.58
C GLN A 159 -5.25 -8.65 -17.90
N LEU A 160 -5.92 -7.67 -18.49
CA LEU A 160 -7.20 -7.17 -17.99
C LEU A 160 -8.33 -8.10 -18.44
N SER A 161 -8.96 -8.79 -17.49
CA SER A 161 -10.26 -9.44 -17.72
C SER A 161 -11.41 -8.43 -17.62
N PRO A 162 -12.61 -8.76 -18.12
CA PRO A 162 -13.81 -7.95 -17.91
C PRO A 162 -14.04 -7.60 -16.43
N ASP A 163 -13.96 -8.59 -15.53
CA ASP A 163 -14.15 -8.40 -14.09
C ASP A 163 -13.10 -7.45 -13.48
N CYS A 164 -11.85 -7.49 -13.97
CA CYS A 164 -10.82 -6.54 -13.55
C CYS A 164 -11.18 -5.12 -14.01
N LEU A 165 -11.64 -4.96 -15.25
CA LEU A 165 -12.05 -3.65 -15.78
C LEU A 165 -13.24 -3.07 -15.01
N GLU A 166 -14.24 -3.89 -14.70
CA GLU A 166 -15.37 -3.49 -13.86
C GLU A 166 -14.91 -3.01 -12.49
N THR A 167 -14.01 -3.75 -11.85
CA THR A 167 -13.44 -3.38 -10.54
C THR A 167 -12.65 -2.07 -10.61
N ILE A 168 -11.79 -1.92 -11.61
CA ILE A 168 -10.98 -0.71 -11.81
C ILE A 168 -11.87 0.51 -12.02
N ALA A 169 -12.96 0.38 -12.78
CA ALA A 169 -13.90 1.47 -13.03
C ALA A 169 -14.59 1.98 -11.75
N LEU A 170 -14.70 1.15 -10.70
CA LEU A 170 -15.28 1.59 -9.43
C LEU A 170 -14.43 2.63 -8.69
N PHE A 171 -13.11 2.65 -8.87
CA PHE A 171 -12.22 3.58 -8.17
C PHE A 171 -12.48 5.05 -8.54
N PRO A 172 -12.40 5.48 -9.81
CA PRO A 172 -12.69 6.87 -10.18
C PRO A 172 -14.14 7.26 -9.87
N LEU A 173 -15.10 6.34 -10.04
CA LEU A 173 -16.50 6.58 -9.68
C LEU A 173 -16.66 6.83 -8.17
N TYR A 174 -15.95 6.05 -7.34
CA TYR A 174 -15.93 6.24 -5.90
C TYR A 174 -15.27 7.56 -5.51
N PHE A 175 -14.11 7.90 -6.08
CA PHE A 175 -13.43 9.16 -5.83
C PHE A 175 -14.32 10.36 -6.18
N GLN A 176 -15.07 10.28 -7.28
CA GLN A 176 -16.07 11.28 -7.63
C GLN A 176 -17.22 11.34 -6.62
N ALA A 177 -17.73 10.18 -6.18
CA ALA A 177 -18.86 10.09 -5.25
C ALA A 177 -18.56 10.67 -3.87
N ILE A 178 -17.31 10.61 -3.42
CA ILE A 178 -16.87 11.22 -2.16
C ILE A 178 -16.35 12.64 -2.33
N SER A 179 -16.33 13.18 -3.56
CA SER A 179 -15.66 14.45 -3.87
C SER A 179 -14.25 14.52 -3.29
N TYR A 180 -13.38 13.57 -3.66
CA TYR A 180 -12.11 13.31 -2.96
C TYR A 180 -11.20 14.55 -2.76
N TRP A 181 -11.31 15.58 -3.61
CA TRP A 181 -10.58 16.85 -3.52
C TRP A 181 -11.08 17.80 -2.39
N GLN A 182 -12.21 17.46 -1.78
CA GLN A 182 -12.84 18.14 -0.64
C GLN A 182 -12.96 17.22 0.58
N ASP A 183 -12.65 15.93 0.44
CA ASP A 183 -12.77 14.92 1.48
C ASP A 183 -11.55 14.98 2.41
N GLU A 184 -11.76 15.35 3.68
CA GLU A 184 -10.72 15.26 4.67
C GLU A 184 -10.44 13.78 5.00
N ASP A 185 -9.26 13.31 4.62
CA ASP A 185 -8.83 11.94 4.87
C ASP A 185 -7.69 11.87 5.90
N SER A 186 -7.46 10.69 6.46
CA SER A 186 -6.49 10.48 7.54
C SER A 186 -5.02 10.50 7.07
N GLY A 187 -4.80 10.74 5.77
CA GLY A 187 -3.50 10.82 5.13
C GLY A 187 -2.60 9.60 5.35
N HIS A 188 -1.30 9.77 5.07
CA HIS A 188 -0.30 8.71 5.18
C HIS A 188 -0.04 8.25 6.63
N LEU A 189 -0.23 9.13 7.61
CA LEU A 189 0.16 8.91 9.01
C LEU A 189 -0.97 8.37 9.90
N ASN A 190 -2.16 8.10 9.36
CA ASN A 190 -3.33 7.58 10.09
C ASN A 190 -3.79 8.47 11.26
N GLN A 191 -3.36 9.73 11.35
CA GLN A 191 -3.50 10.57 12.55
C GLN A 191 -3.91 12.03 12.30
N VAL A 192 -3.88 12.52 11.05
CA VAL A 192 -4.22 13.92 10.77
C VAL A 192 -5.23 13.97 9.62
N PHE A 193 -6.42 14.50 9.91
CA PHE A 193 -7.37 14.94 8.90
C PHE A 193 -6.79 16.18 8.23
N MET A 194 -6.10 15.96 7.12
CA MET A 194 -5.56 17.04 6.31
C MET A 194 -5.63 16.57 4.87
N SER A 195 -6.18 17.42 4.00
CA SER A 195 -5.80 17.47 2.58
C SER A 195 -4.30 17.17 2.51
N SER A 196 -3.95 15.97 2.04
CA SER A 196 -2.59 15.44 2.20
C SER A 196 -1.57 16.47 1.69
N TYR A 197 -0.37 16.53 2.28
CA TYR A 197 0.63 17.57 1.99
C TYR A 197 0.94 17.76 0.48
N PHE A 198 0.67 16.74 -0.35
CA PHE A 198 0.70 16.78 -1.82
C PHE A 198 -0.27 17.80 -2.44
N GLU A 199 -1.45 18.05 -1.85
CA GLU A 199 -2.41 19.05 -2.33
C GLU A 199 -1.96 20.48 -2.02
N SER A 200 -1.21 20.70 -0.93
CA SER A 200 -0.70 22.04 -0.58
C SER A 200 0.32 22.57 -1.61
N LEU A 201 1.04 21.66 -2.29
CA LEU A 201 1.98 22.01 -3.35
C LEU A 201 1.27 22.29 -4.67
N ALA A 202 0.17 21.58 -4.98
CA ALA A 202 -0.62 21.82 -6.19
C ALA A 202 -1.38 23.15 -6.16
N ARG A 203 -1.79 23.63 -4.97
CA ARG A 203 -2.46 24.94 -4.81
C ARG A 203 -1.52 26.15 -4.94
N ASN A 204 -0.20 25.94 -4.91
CA ASN A 204 0.79 27.01 -5.04
C ASN A 204 1.48 27.07 -6.42
N GLN A 205 0.97 26.33 -7.43
CA GLN A 205 1.54 26.31 -8.78
C GLN A 205 0.53 26.49 -9.93
N PHE A 206 -0.68 26.98 -9.66
CA PHE A 206 -1.61 27.46 -10.69
C PHE A 206 -2.29 28.76 -10.27
#